data_AF-A0A1X7TUS5-F1
#
_entry.id   AF-A0A1X7TUS5-F1
#
_cell.length_a   1.000
_cell.length_b   1.000
_cell.length_c   1.000
_cell.angle_alpha   90.00
_cell.angle_beta   90.00
_cell.angle_gamma   90.00
#
_symmetry.space_group_name_H-M   'P 1'
#
loop_
_entity.id
_entity.type
_entity.pdbx_description
1 polymer ?
#
loop_
_entity_poly.entity_id
_entity_poly.type
_entity_poly.pdbx_seq_one_letter_code
_entity_poly.pdbx_strand_id
1 'polypeptide(L)'
;MTVSRLYTDYVLAPGTKDNISEMVSQIKTAFQERLSKNLFLDPVTKQRSIWKVGNISQMIAYPDEISDNNYLFNKSTSVAQASGQYFMSAVNHVINGNTENLQKLGKPVVKTEWEIAPTVVNAYYEPLYNEFVFLEGILNSPFFDAGWP
;
A
#
# COMPACT_ATOMS: atom_id res chain seq x y z
N MET A 1 8.48 4.52 -7.59
CA MET A 1 7.16 4.80 -8.23
C MET A 1 7.23 4.87 -9.75
N THR A 2 8.30 5.42 -10.34
CA THR A 2 8.45 5.53 -11.81
C THR A 2 8.40 4.17 -12.52
N VAL A 3 9.09 3.15 -12.00
CA VAL A 3 9.00 1.77 -12.52
C VAL A 3 7.60 1.20 -12.34
N SER A 4 6.94 1.51 -11.23
CA SER A 4 5.59 1.03 -10.94
C SER A 4 4.58 1.54 -11.96
N ARG A 5 4.69 2.80 -12.42
CA ARG A 5 3.82 3.34 -13.47
C ARG A 5 3.88 2.53 -14.76
N LEU A 6 5.09 2.15 -15.17
CA LEU A 6 5.31 1.32 -16.37
C LEU A 6 4.76 -0.10 -16.19
N TYR A 7 4.84 -0.64 -14.98
CA TYR A 7 4.34 -1.98 -14.66
C TYR A 7 2.80 -2.02 -14.64
N THR A 8 2.17 -1.03 -14.01
CA THR A 8 0.72 -0.89 -13.89
C THR A 8 0.01 -0.96 -15.22
N ASP A 9 0.47 -0.22 -16.21
CA ASP A 9 -0.17 -0.15 -17.52
C ASP A 9 -0.15 -1.50 -18.28
N TYR A 10 0.72 -2.43 -17.88
CA TYR A 10 0.89 -3.72 -18.54
C TYR A 10 0.24 -4.89 -17.79
N VAL A 11 0.15 -4.83 -16.46
CA VAL A 11 -0.12 -6.01 -15.63
C VAL A 11 -1.50 -5.96 -14.97
N LEU A 12 -1.94 -4.81 -14.46
CA LEU A 12 -3.17 -4.79 -13.66
C LEU A 12 -4.42 -4.82 -14.55
N ALA A 13 -5.22 -5.90 -14.42
CA ALA A 13 -6.50 -6.00 -15.11
C ALA A 13 -7.49 -4.92 -14.62
N PRO A 14 -8.32 -4.35 -15.52
CA PRO A 14 -9.38 -3.42 -15.14
C PRO A 14 -10.32 -4.02 -14.09
N GLY A 15 -10.77 -3.21 -13.13
CA GLY A 15 -11.67 -3.66 -12.06
C GLY A 15 -10.99 -4.42 -10.91
N THR A 16 -9.69 -4.71 -10.98
CA THR A 16 -8.96 -5.41 -9.91
C THR A 16 -9.06 -4.69 -8.57
N LYS A 17 -8.93 -3.34 -8.55
CA LYS A 17 -9.05 -2.55 -7.32
C LYS A 17 -10.44 -2.72 -6.67
N ASP A 18 -11.50 -2.78 -7.47
CA ASP A 18 -12.89 -2.90 -6.99
C ASP A 18 -13.15 -4.30 -6.45
N ASN A 19 -12.74 -5.34 -7.18
CA ASN A 19 -12.87 -6.74 -6.73
C ASN A 19 -12.16 -6.97 -5.40
N ILE A 20 -10.92 -6.49 -5.26
CA ILE A 20 -10.18 -6.61 -3.99
C ILE A 20 -10.84 -5.80 -2.88
N SER A 21 -11.37 -4.61 -3.19
CA SER A 21 -12.10 -3.80 -2.20
C SER A 21 -13.33 -4.54 -1.66
N GLU A 22 -14.06 -5.21 -2.55
CA GLU A 22 -15.21 -6.03 -2.17
C GLU A 22 -14.79 -7.23 -1.31
N MET A 23 -13.77 -7.98 -1.74
CA MET A 23 -13.23 -9.12 -0.99
C MET A 23 -12.79 -8.73 0.43
N VAL A 24 -12.08 -7.62 0.58
CA VAL A 24 -11.65 -7.12 1.90
C VAL A 24 -12.86 -6.76 2.76
N SER A 25 -13.89 -6.13 2.18
CA SER A 25 -15.14 -5.82 2.90
C SER A 25 -15.83 -7.09 3.42
N GLN A 26 -15.91 -8.13 2.58
CA GLN A 26 -16.48 -9.42 2.96
C GLN A 26 -15.67 -10.11 4.06
N ILE A 27 -14.34 -10.10 3.96
CA ILE A 27 -13.43 -10.65 4.99
C ILE A 27 -13.59 -9.91 6.32
N LYS A 28 -13.65 -8.57 6.30
CA LYS A 28 -13.90 -7.76 7.51
C LYS A 28 -15.22 -8.14 8.17
N THR A 29 -16.28 -8.27 7.39
CA THR A 29 -17.62 -8.67 7.87
C THR A 29 -17.58 -10.05 8.51
N ALA A 30 -17.03 -11.05 7.83
CA ALA A 30 -16.90 -12.40 8.36
C ALA A 30 -16.06 -12.44 9.64
N PHE A 31 -15.00 -11.63 9.73
CA PHE A 31 -14.17 -11.54 10.92
C PHE A 31 -14.89 -10.89 12.10
N GLN A 32 -15.70 -9.84 11.86
CA GLN A 32 -16.56 -9.24 12.89
C GLN A 32 -17.60 -10.23 13.41
N GLU A 33 -18.22 -11.02 12.54
CA GLU A 33 -19.15 -12.08 12.94
C GLU A 33 -18.46 -13.18 13.77
N ARG A 34 -17.23 -13.54 13.41
CA ARG A 34 -16.43 -14.49 14.20
C ARG A 34 -16.10 -13.93 15.57
N LEU A 35 -15.75 -12.64 15.66
CA LEU A 35 -15.49 -11.95 16.93
C LEU A 35 -16.75 -11.88 17.81
N SER A 36 -17.92 -11.65 17.23
CA SER A 36 -19.18 -11.57 18.00
C SER A 36 -19.51 -12.90 18.70
N LYS A 37 -19.24 -14.02 18.02
CA LYS A 37 -19.44 -15.39 18.51
C LYS A 37 -18.29 -15.93 19.39
N ASN A 38 -17.20 -15.17 19.56
CA ASN A 38 -16.04 -15.60 20.33
C ASN A 38 -16.38 -15.73 21.83
N LEU A 39 -16.03 -16.87 22.44
CA LEU A 39 -16.31 -17.16 23.86
C LEU A 39 -15.12 -16.85 24.80
N PHE A 40 -13.94 -16.57 24.25
CA PHE A 40 -12.73 -16.28 25.02
C PHE A 40 -12.65 -14.81 25.44
N LEU A 41 -13.11 -13.89 24.58
CA LEU A 41 -13.08 -12.45 24.84
C LEU A 41 -14.26 -12.01 25.71
N ASP A 42 -13.98 -11.19 26.72
CA ASP A 42 -15.01 -10.49 27.48
C ASP A 42 -15.79 -9.48 26.60
N PRO A 43 -16.98 -9.03 27.04
CA PRO A 43 -17.83 -8.14 26.23
C PRO A 43 -17.17 -6.84 25.79
N VAL A 44 -16.34 -6.22 26.65
CA VAL A 44 -15.71 -4.93 26.36
C VAL A 44 -14.61 -5.10 25.31
N THR A 45 -13.76 -6.11 25.48
CA THR A 45 -12.69 -6.43 24.51
C THR A 45 -13.26 -6.83 23.17
N LYS A 46 -14.36 -7.59 23.16
CA LYS A 46 -15.08 -7.97 21.94
C LYS A 46 -15.60 -6.75 21.18
N GLN A 47 -16.27 -5.82 21.87
CA GLN A 47 -16.80 -4.60 21.25
C GLN A 47 -15.67 -3.74 20.64
N ARG A 48 -14.57 -3.55 21.37
CA ARG A 48 -13.39 -2.81 20.87
C ARG A 48 -12.73 -3.50 19.67
N SER A 49 -12.68 -4.82 19.66
CA SER A 49 -12.12 -5.59 18.54
C SER A 49 -12.98 -5.45 17.28
N ILE A 50 -14.30 -5.57 17.41
CA ILE A 50 -15.24 -5.37 16.29
C ILE A 50 -15.15 -3.94 15.76
N TRP A 51 -15.06 -2.95 16.66
CA TRP A 51 -14.87 -1.55 16.28
C TRP A 51 -13.56 -1.35 15.52
N LYS A 52 -12.44 -1.90 16.00
CA LYS A 52 -11.14 -1.79 15.33
C LYS A 52 -11.19 -2.38 13.92
N VAL A 53 -11.75 -3.58 13.78
CA VAL A 53 -11.89 -4.26 12.49
C VAL A 53 -12.76 -3.45 11.54
N GLY A 54 -13.87 -2.88 12.01
CA GLY A 54 -14.75 -2.05 11.18
C GLY A 54 -14.03 -0.84 10.59
N ASN A 55 -13.13 -0.24 11.39
CA ASN A 55 -12.36 0.95 11.02
C ASN A 55 -11.04 0.66 10.29
N ILE A 56 -10.80 -0.57 9.83
CA ILE A 56 -9.61 -0.85 9.00
C ILE A 56 -9.78 -0.17 7.63
N SER A 57 -8.84 0.71 7.25
CA SER A 57 -8.74 1.26 5.89
C SER A 57 -8.01 0.30 4.95
N GLN A 58 -8.02 0.60 3.66
CA GLN A 58 -7.34 -0.21 2.66
C GLN A 58 -6.66 0.66 1.61
N MET A 59 -5.47 0.23 1.19
CA MET A 59 -4.75 0.73 0.03
C MET A 59 -4.53 -0.44 -0.92
N ILE A 60 -4.94 -0.29 -2.17
CA ILE A 60 -4.98 -1.40 -3.13
C ILE A 60 -4.21 -1.03 -4.39
N ALA A 61 -3.35 -1.94 -4.81
CA ALA A 61 -2.46 -1.89 -5.96
C ALA A 61 -1.39 -0.79 -5.87
N TYR A 62 -1.78 0.46 -6.08
CA TYR A 62 -0.87 1.61 -6.22
C TYR A 62 -1.57 2.93 -5.85
N PRO A 63 -0.80 3.99 -5.48
CA PRO A 63 -1.34 5.33 -5.24
C PRO A 63 -1.96 5.92 -6.50
N ASP A 64 -3.09 6.59 -6.38
CA ASP A 64 -3.79 7.18 -7.54
C ASP A 64 -2.96 8.29 -8.20
N GLU A 65 -2.10 8.95 -7.43
CA GLU A 65 -1.15 9.98 -7.89
C GLU A 65 -0.09 9.43 -8.86
N ILE A 66 0.07 8.10 -8.96
CA ILE A 66 1.00 7.51 -9.93
C ILE A 66 0.61 7.82 -11.38
N SER A 67 -0.66 8.15 -11.63
CA SER A 67 -1.16 8.57 -12.94
C SER A 67 -0.75 10.00 -13.32
N ASP A 68 -0.34 10.83 -12.35
CA ASP A 68 0.09 12.21 -12.58
C ASP A 68 1.59 12.26 -12.93
N ASN A 69 1.87 12.61 -14.18
CA ASN A 69 3.24 12.75 -14.67
C ASN A 69 4.04 13.85 -13.94
N ASN A 70 3.39 14.92 -13.47
CA ASN A 70 4.07 15.97 -12.72
C ASN A 70 4.45 15.48 -11.33
N TYR A 71 3.56 14.74 -10.67
CA TYR A 71 3.86 14.08 -9.39
C TYR A 71 5.06 13.13 -9.53
N LEU A 72 5.05 12.27 -10.56
CA LEU A 72 6.16 11.35 -10.83
C LEU A 72 7.45 12.07 -11.16
N PHE A 73 7.39 13.13 -11.98
CA PHE A 73 8.56 13.92 -12.34
C PHE A 73 9.20 14.53 -11.09
N ASN A 74 8.42 15.24 -10.27
CA ASN A 74 8.90 15.87 -9.04
C ASN A 74 9.52 14.85 -8.07
N LYS A 75 8.91 13.66 -7.96
CA LYS A 75 9.43 12.57 -7.11
C LYS A 75 10.66 11.88 -7.68
N SER A 76 10.89 11.96 -9.00
CA SER A 76 12.06 11.39 -9.67
C SER A 76 13.24 12.36 -9.75
N THR A 77 12.96 13.68 -9.82
CA THR A 77 13.99 14.72 -9.93
C THR A 77 14.89 14.87 -8.70
N SER A 78 14.52 14.28 -7.55
CA SER A 78 15.43 14.24 -6.40
C SER A 78 16.66 13.39 -6.70
N VAL A 79 16.60 12.39 -7.59
CA VAL A 79 17.72 11.52 -7.94
C VAL A 79 18.44 12.03 -9.19
N ALA A 80 19.47 12.86 -9.02
CA ALA A 80 20.36 13.26 -10.12
C ALA A 80 21.11 12.02 -10.66
N GLN A 81 20.68 11.48 -11.80
CA GLN A 81 21.38 10.40 -12.50
C GLN A 81 22.45 10.99 -13.41
N ALA A 82 23.71 10.95 -12.97
CA ALA A 82 24.84 11.24 -13.84
C ALA A 82 25.20 9.97 -14.62
N SER A 83 24.95 9.95 -15.93
CA SER A 83 25.30 8.82 -16.80
C SER A 83 26.79 8.48 -16.65
N GLY A 84 27.09 7.21 -16.35
CA GLY A 84 28.46 6.72 -16.15
C GLY A 84 28.98 6.78 -14.71
N GLN A 85 28.22 7.30 -13.74
CA GLN A 85 28.61 7.37 -12.33
C GLN A 85 27.65 6.60 -11.41
N TYR A 86 27.60 5.27 -11.56
CA TYR A 86 26.70 4.41 -10.79
C TYR A 86 26.87 4.57 -9.26
N PHE A 87 28.11 4.54 -8.78
CA PHE A 87 28.40 4.68 -7.35
C PHE A 87 27.86 6.01 -6.78
N MET A 88 28.14 7.12 -7.45
CA MET A 88 27.65 8.43 -7.02
C MET A 88 26.13 8.52 -7.07
N SER A 89 25.50 7.90 -8.08
CA SER A 89 24.04 7.82 -8.17
C SER A 89 23.43 7.05 -6.99
N ALA A 90 24.05 5.94 -6.58
CA ALA A 90 23.63 5.17 -5.41
C ALA A 90 23.82 5.96 -4.10
N VAL A 91 24.95 6.64 -3.93
CA VAL A 91 25.21 7.51 -2.76
C VAL A 91 24.17 8.63 -2.67
N ASN A 92 23.92 9.33 -3.78
CA ASN A 92 22.93 10.39 -3.83
C ASN A 92 21.52 9.88 -3.50
N HIS A 93 21.15 8.70 -4.00
CA HIS A 93 19.87 8.08 -3.66
C HIS A 93 19.70 7.88 -2.15
N VAL A 94 20.72 7.38 -1.45
CA VAL A 94 20.70 7.21 0.01
C VAL A 94 20.62 8.55 0.74
N ILE A 95 21.41 9.55 0.32
CA ILE A 95 21.39 10.90 0.92
C ILE A 95 20.01 11.54 0.78
N ASN A 96 19.40 11.44 -0.40
CA ASN A 96 18.08 12.01 -0.67
C ASN A 96 16.99 11.32 0.16
N GLY A 97 16.98 9.99 0.21
CA GLY A 97 16.02 9.26 1.03
C GLY A 97 16.11 9.63 2.52
N ASN A 98 17.32 9.76 3.05
CA ASN A 98 17.54 10.23 4.42
C ASN A 98 17.07 11.68 4.61
N THR A 99 17.33 12.55 3.64
CA THR A 99 16.91 13.96 3.69
C THR A 99 15.39 14.09 3.68
N GLU A 100 14.70 13.35 2.82
CA GLU A 100 13.23 13.30 2.76
C GLU A 100 12.65 12.82 4.09
N ASN A 101 13.24 11.79 4.72
CA ASN A 101 12.81 11.31 6.04
C ASN A 101 13.01 12.38 7.12
N LEU A 102 14.15 13.07 7.15
CA LEU A 102 14.41 14.15 8.10
C LEU A 102 13.45 15.34 7.91
N GLN A 103 13.06 15.64 6.66
CA GLN A 103 12.10 16.69 6.36
C GLN A 103 10.68 16.40 6.86
N LYS A 104 10.36 15.16 7.25
CA LYS A 104 9.07 14.79 7.86
C LYS A 104 9.00 15.13 9.36
N LEU A 105 10.14 15.40 10.01
CA LEU A 105 10.17 15.75 11.44
C LEU A 105 9.36 17.03 11.71
N GLY A 106 8.51 16.98 12.73
CA GLY A 106 7.65 18.09 13.12
C GLY A 106 6.46 18.35 12.19
N LYS A 107 6.25 17.53 11.15
CA LYS A 107 5.10 17.61 10.25
C LYS A 107 4.03 16.58 10.62
N PRO A 108 2.76 16.84 10.27
CA PRO A 108 1.70 15.84 10.38
C PRO A 108 2.02 14.60 9.55
N VAL A 109 1.58 13.45 10.06
CA VAL A 109 1.73 12.17 9.36
C VAL A 109 0.80 12.12 8.14
N VAL A 110 1.36 11.77 6.98
CA VAL A 110 0.62 11.60 5.73
C VAL A 110 0.25 10.12 5.59
N LYS A 111 -1.02 9.79 5.82
CA LYS A 111 -1.51 8.39 5.81
C LYS A 111 -1.60 7.76 4.43
N THR A 112 -1.43 8.54 3.35
CA THR A 112 -1.46 8.05 1.97
C THR A 112 -0.07 7.67 1.45
N GLU A 113 0.96 7.74 2.28
CA GLU A 113 2.31 7.34 1.90
C GLU A 113 2.47 5.82 1.88
N TRP A 114 3.10 5.31 0.81
CA TRP A 114 3.43 3.90 0.65
C TRP A 114 4.87 3.66 1.07
N GLU A 115 5.09 2.69 1.97
CA GLU A 115 6.43 2.30 2.42
C GLU A 115 7.14 1.40 1.40
N ILE A 116 6.36 0.57 0.72
CA ILE A 116 6.85 -0.41 -0.24
C ILE A 116 6.36 -0.04 -1.64
N ALA A 117 7.22 -0.23 -2.64
CA ALA A 117 6.84 0.00 -4.03
C ALA A 117 5.71 -0.95 -4.45
N PRO A 118 4.68 -0.47 -5.20
CA PRO A 118 3.56 -1.28 -5.69
C PRO A 118 3.94 -2.57 -6.42
N THR A 119 5.11 -2.62 -7.06
CA THR A 119 5.57 -3.76 -7.87
C THR A 119 6.08 -4.93 -7.05
N VAL A 120 6.25 -4.78 -5.73
CA VAL A 120 6.70 -5.87 -4.87
C VAL A 120 5.54 -6.84 -4.65
N VAL A 121 5.81 -8.15 -4.77
CA VAL A 121 4.83 -9.22 -4.53
C VAL A 121 4.68 -9.40 -3.02
N ASN A 122 3.84 -8.57 -2.38
CA ASN A 122 3.56 -8.64 -0.95
C ASN A 122 2.23 -7.98 -0.57
N ALA A 123 1.75 -8.26 0.65
CA ALA A 123 0.69 -7.52 1.31
C ALA A 123 1.05 -7.36 2.81
N TYR A 124 0.63 -6.26 3.43
CA TYR A 124 0.94 -6.00 4.83
C TYR A 124 -0.18 -5.26 5.55
N TYR A 125 -0.10 -5.24 6.88
CA TYR A 125 -0.97 -4.43 7.73
C TYR A 125 -0.12 -3.37 8.45
N GLU A 126 -0.52 -2.11 8.33
CA GLU A 126 0.13 -0.99 9.02
C GLU A 126 -0.63 -0.69 10.33
N PRO A 127 -0.08 -1.07 11.51
CA PRO A 127 -0.75 -0.89 12.79
C PRO A 127 -0.96 0.57 13.18
N LEU A 128 -0.08 1.50 12.77
CA LEU A 128 -0.20 2.92 13.11
C LEU A 128 -1.40 3.58 12.43
N TYR A 129 -1.76 3.13 11.23
CA TYR A 129 -2.89 3.66 10.46
C TYR A 129 -4.13 2.77 10.52
N ASN A 130 -3.99 1.56 11.07
CA ASN A 130 -5.02 0.53 11.05
C ASN A 130 -5.45 0.23 9.61
N GLU A 131 -4.51 -0.16 8.77
CA GLU A 131 -4.69 -0.21 7.33
C GLU A 131 -4.16 -1.51 6.73
N PHE A 132 -4.91 -2.10 5.79
CA PHE A 132 -4.39 -3.15 4.93
C PHE A 132 -3.82 -2.55 3.65
N VAL A 133 -2.62 -3.00 3.26
CA VAL A 133 -1.99 -2.60 2.01
C VAL A 133 -1.77 -3.84 1.15
N PHE A 134 -2.42 -3.87 -0.01
CA PHE A 134 -2.25 -4.90 -1.04
C PHE A 134 -1.49 -4.28 -2.20
N LEU A 135 -0.24 -4.70 -2.40
CA LEU A 135 0.60 -4.17 -3.47
C LEU A 135 0.18 -4.77 -4.82
N GLU A 136 0.31 -4.01 -5.90
CA GLU A 136 -0.03 -4.48 -7.24
C GLU A 136 0.63 -5.82 -7.61
N GLY A 137 1.89 -6.02 -7.19
CA GLY A 137 2.64 -7.24 -7.48
C GLY A 137 1.97 -8.52 -6.96
N ILE A 138 1.23 -8.48 -5.84
CA ILE A 138 0.51 -9.66 -5.33
C ILE A 138 -0.86 -9.87 -5.99
N LEU A 139 -1.39 -8.88 -6.71
CA LEU A 139 -2.72 -8.92 -7.33
C LEU A 139 -2.71 -9.62 -8.70
N ASN A 140 -1.97 -10.72 -8.78
CA ASN A 140 -1.76 -11.53 -9.97
C ASN A 140 -1.77 -13.01 -9.59
N SER A 141 -1.88 -13.88 -10.60
CA SER A 141 -1.73 -15.32 -10.42
C SER A 141 -0.36 -15.65 -9.78
N PRO A 142 -0.29 -16.56 -8.80
CA PRO A 142 -1.33 -17.50 -8.38
C PRO A 142 -2.22 -17.02 -7.22
N PHE A 143 -2.17 -15.74 -6.85
CA PHE A 143 -2.88 -15.23 -5.67
C PHE A 143 -4.24 -14.62 -6.01
N PHE A 144 -4.36 -14.00 -7.18
CA PHE A 144 -5.59 -13.36 -7.64
C PHE A 144 -5.71 -13.42 -9.15
N ASP A 145 -6.92 -13.71 -9.61
CA ASP A 145 -7.37 -13.54 -10.98
C ASP A 145 -8.88 -13.28 -10.93
N ALA A 146 -9.35 -12.24 -11.62
CA ALA A 146 -10.76 -11.87 -11.60
C ALA A 146 -11.68 -12.92 -12.25
N GLY A 147 -11.12 -13.82 -13.07
CA GLY A 147 -11.83 -14.92 -13.69
C GLY A 147 -11.84 -16.22 -12.88
N TRP A 148 -11.23 -16.24 -11.70
CA TRP A 148 -11.26 -17.42 -10.83
C TRP A 148 -12.58 -17.53 -10.06
N PRO A 149 -13.05 -18.77 -9.81
CA PRO A 149 -14.33 -19.03 -9.15
C PRO A 149 -14.38 -18.59 -7.68
#